data_AF-A0AAW5JJF1-F1
#
_entry.id   AF-A0AAW5JJF1-F1
#
_cell.length_a   1.000
_cell.length_b   1.000
_cell.length_c   1.000
_cell.angle_alpha   90.00
_cell.angle_beta   90.00
_cell.angle_gamma   90.00
#
_symmetry.space_group_name_H-M   'P 1'
#
loop_
_entity.id
_entity.type
_entity.pdbx_description
1 polymer ?
#
loop_
_entity_poly.entity_id
_entity_poly.type
_entity_poly.pdbx_seq_one_letter_code
_entity_poly.pdbx_strand_id
1 'polypeptide(L)' 'MTMRESLVKERNDALFSLDRKKIEAYCAKHGDTETAELPDELFWYCVYRAICAIKNAPEEKVHMARTWLAAHGVTEG' A
#
# COMPACT_ATOMS: atom_id res chain seq x y z
N MET A 1 -14.28 5.06 17.97
CA MET A 1 -13.36 5.32 16.85
C MET A 1 -12.62 6.61 17.12
N THR A 2 -11.35 6.51 17.44
CA THR A 2 -10.45 7.67 17.48
C THR A 2 -10.09 8.06 16.04
N MET A 3 -9.81 9.33 15.78
CA MET A 3 -9.50 9.84 14.43
C MET A 3 -8.39 9.05 13.71
N ARG A 4 -7.48 8.43 14.48
CA ARG A 4 -6.43 7.55 13.97
C ARG A 4 -6.95 6.26 13.34
N GLU A 5 -7.98 5.64 13.92
CA GLU A 5 -8.56 4.40 13.39
C GLU A 5 -9.23 4.62 12.04
N SER A 6 -9.92 5.75 11.88
CA SER A 6 -10.56 6.14 10.62
C SER A 6 -9.54 6.38 9.51
N LEU A 7 -8.40 7.02 9.83
CA LEU A 7 -7.30 7.24 8.89
C LEU A 7 -6.63 5.92 8.48
N VAL A 8 -6.41 5.02 9.43
CA VAL A 8 -5.86 3.68 9.15
C VAL A 8 -6.81 2.87 8.28
N LYS A 9 -8.13 2.96 8.52
CA LYS A 9 -9.12 2.28 7.69
C LYS A 9 -9.16 2.83 6.26
N GLU A 10 -9.16 4.16 6.10
CA GLU A 10 -9.13 4.82 4.77
C GLU A 10 -7.86 4.45 3.99
N ARG A 11 -6.69 4.48 4.65
CA ARG A 11 -5.42 4.04 4.06
C ARG A 11 -5.49 2.59 3.59
N ASN A 12 -5.97 1.70 4.46
CA ASN A 12 -6.04 0.28 4.16
C ASN A 12 -6.97 0.01 2.97
N ASP A 13 -8.12 0.67 2.91
CA ASP A 13 -9.06 0.55 1.79
C ASP A 13 -8.42 0.97 0.46
N ALA A 14 -7.72 2.11 0.45
CA ALA A 14 -6.99 2.58 -0.73
C ALA A 14 -5.91 1.57 -1.17
N LEU A 15 -5.07 1.10 -0.24
CA LEU A 15 -4.01 0.13 -0.53
C LEU A 15 -4.57 -1.22 -0.99
N PHE A 16 -5.64 -1.72 -0.36
CA PHE A 16 -6.27 -3.01 -0.72
C PHE A 16 -7.00 -2.98 -2.06
N SER A 17 -7.42 -1.79 -2.52
CA SER A 17 -7.98 -1.63 -3.85
C SER A 17 -6.96 -1.93 -4.95
N LEU A 18 -5.64 -1.87 -4.65
CA LEU A 18 -4.56 -2.12 -5.61
C LEU A 18 -4.76 -1.40 -6.93
N ASP A 19 -5.29 -0.18 -6.84
CA ASP A 19 -5.60 0.68 -7.97
C ASP A 19 -4.71 1.91 -7.83
N ARG A 20 -3.76 2.04 -8.75
CA ARG A 20 -2.76 3.11 -8.70
C ARG A 20 -3.42 4.48 -8.59
N LYS A 21 -4.46 4.75 -9.38
CA LYS A 21 -5.16 6.04 -9.37
C LYS A 21 -5.86 6.31 -8.03
N LYS A 22 -6.48 5.31 -7.41
CA LYS A 22 -7.09 5.48 -6.08
C LYS A 22 -6.06 5.75 -5.00
N ILE A 23 -4.91 5.06 -5.04
CA ILE A 23 -3.83 5.25 -4.08
C ILE A 23 -3.18 6.62 -4.27
N GLU A 24 -2.94 7.04 -5.52
CA GLU A 24 -2.44 8.38 -5.85
C GLU A 24 -3.43 9.46 -5.39
N ALA A 25 -4.73 9.28 -5.64
CA ALA A 25 -5.75 10.22 -5.17
C ALA A 25 -5.81 10.30 -3.63
N TYR A 26 -5.60 9.17 -2.94
CA TYR A 26 -5.48 9.13 -1.49
C TYR A 26 -4.23 9.89 -1.02
N CYS A 27 -3.05 9.57 -1.56
CA CYS A 27 -1.81 10.27 -1.23
C CYS A 27 -1.92 11.77 -1.47
N ALA A 28 -2.42 12.19 -2.64
CA ALA A 28 -2.62 13.60 -2.98
C ALA A 28 -3.62 14.30 -2.04
N LYS A 29 -4.70 13.63 -1.62
CA LYS A 29 -5.65 14.14 -0.61
C LYS A 29 -4.97 14.42 0.73
N HIS A 30 -3.95 13.66 1.08
CA HIS A 30 -3.15 13.83 2.29
C HIS A 30 -1.90 14.71 2.09
N GLY A 31 -1.74 15.30 0.89
CA GLY A 31 -0.63 16.21 0.54
C GLY A 31 0.61 15.52 -0.02
N ASP A 32 0.55 14.21 -0.28
CA ASP A 32 1.64 13.43 -0.85
C ASP A 32 1.47 13.31 -2.36
N THR A 33 2.10 14.22 -3.10
CA THR A 33 2.14 14.19 -4.57
C THR A 33 3.35 13.44 -5.12
N GLU A 34 4.38 13.26 -4.29
CA GLU A 34 5.62 12.54 -4.63
C GLU A 34 5.33 11.10 -5.02
N THR A 35 4.33 10.46 -4.38
CA THR A 35 3.89 9.10 -4.74
C THR A 35 3.52 8.97 -6.22
N ALA A 36 2.94 10.00 -6.85
CA ALA A 36 2.56 9.95 -8.26
C ALA A 36 3.77 10.05 -9.21
N GLU A 37 4.87 10.64 -8.74
CA GLU A 37 6.12 10.79 -9.49
C GLU A 37 7.05 9.58 -9.32
N LEU A 38 6.75 8.68 -8.38
CA LEU A 38 7.51 7.44 -8.20
C LEU A 38 7.39 6.55 -9.44
N PRO A 39 8.48 5.89 -9.85
CA PRO A 39 8.40 4.87 -10.88
C PRO A 39 7.54 3.71 -10.39
N ASP A 40 6.82 3.06 -11.31
CA ASP A 40 5.85 1.99 -11.00
C ASP A 40 6.40 0.94 -10.05
N GLU A 41 7.65 0.52 -10.24
CA GLU A 41 8.29 -0.49 -9.41
C GLU A 41 8.40 -0.03 -7.95
N LEU A 42 8.90 1.19 -7.69
CA LEU A 42 8.99 1.77 -6.34
C LEU A 42 7.61 2.05 -5.74
N PHE A 43 6.66 2.49 -6.56
CA PHE A 43 5.29 2.72 -6.13
C PHE A 43 4.66 1.41 -5.60
N TRP A 44 4.66 0.37 -6.44
CA TRP A 44 4.09 -0.92 -6.08
C TRP A 44 4.85 -1.56 -4.91
N TYR A 45 6.17 -1.40 -4.89
CA TYR A 45 6.99 -1.83 -3.79
C TYR A 45 6.55 -1.23 -2.44
N CYS A 46 6.38 0.08 -2.37
CA CYS A 46 5.88 0.77 -1.18
C CYS A 46 4.47 0.30 -0.80
N VAL A 47 3.58 0.14 -1.77
CA VAL A 47 2.20 -0.34 -1.56
C VAL A 47 2.19 -1.76 -0.99
N TYR A 48 2.89 -2.70 -1.61
CA TYR A 48 2.92 -4.10 -1.16
C TYR A 48 3.62 -4.26 0.19
N ARG A 49 4.70 -3.50 0.43
CA ARG A 49 5.36 -3.48 1.73
C ARG A 49 4.43 -2.93 2.81
N ALA A 50 3.68 -1.87 2.51
CA ALA A 50 2.67 -1.33 3.42
C ALA A 50 1.56 -2.36 3.72
N ILE A 51 1.08 -3.08 2.70
CA ILE A 51 0.09 -4.15 2.86
C ILE A 51 0.60 -5.24 3.81
N CYS A 52 1.86 -5.66 3.67
CA CYS A 52 2.48 -6.66 4.55
C CYS A 52 2.59 -6.18 6.00
N ALA A 53 2.76 -4.88 6.23
CA ALA A 53 2.87 -4.30 7.57
C ALA A 53 1.51 -4.10 8.27
N ILE A 54 0.38 -4.25 7.56
CA ILE A 54 -0.95 -4.09 8.15
C ILE A 54 -1.33 -5.35 8.94
N LYS A 55 -1.41 -5.24 10.26
CA LYS A 55 -1.79 -6.35 11.16
C LYS A 55 -3.13 -7.03 10.85
N ASN A 56 -4.11 -6.28 10.34
CA ASN A 56 -5.46 -6.78 10.03
C ASN A 56 -5.73 -6.85 8.52
N ALA A 57 -4.68 -6.99 7.71
CA ALA A 57 -4.86 -7.15 6.27
C ALA A 57 -5.38 -8.57 5.97
N PRO A 58 -6.27 -8.71 4.98
CA PRO A 58 -6.71 -10.04 4.54
C PRO A 58 -5.50 -10.84 4.03
N GLU A 59 -5.42 -12.10 4.47
CA GLU A 59 -4.29 -12.98 4.19
C GLU A 59 -4.01 -13.13 2.69
N GLU A 60 -5.04 -13.13 1.85
CA GLU A 60 -4.92 -13.16 0.39
C GLU A 60 -4.12 -11.96 -0.15
N LYS A 61 -4.42 -10.75 0.33
CA LYS A 61 -3.72 -9.53 -0.10
C LYS A 61 -2.27 -9.53 0.40
N VAL A 62 -2.05 -9.99 1.63
CA VAL A 62 -0.70 -10.12 2.20
C VAL A 62 0.11 -11.15 1.44
N HIS A 63 -0.48 -12.30 1.11
CA HIS A 63 0.19 -13.34 0.34
C HIS A 63 0.56 -12.85 -1.06
N MET A 64 -0.36 -12.18 -1.76
CA MET A 64 -0.07 -11.60 -3.07
C MET A 64 1.03 -10.53 -2.99
N ALA A 65 0.98 -9.66 -1.98
CA ALA A 65 2.01 -8.65 -1.74
C ALA A 65 3.39 -9.29 -1.50
N ARG A 66 3.47 -10.30 -0.63
CA ARG A 66 4.69 -11.06 -0.37
C ARG A 66 5.23 -11.74 -1.64
N THR A 67 4.36 -12.35 -2.44
CA THR A 67 4.75 -12.98 -3.70
C THR A 67 5.30 -11.97 -4.69
N TRP A 68 4.66 -10.80 -4.82
CA TRP A 68 5.15 -9.73 -5.70
C TRP A 68 6.52 -9.20 -5.25
N LEU A 69 6.67 -8.96 -3.94
CA LEU A 69 7.93 -8.50 -3.33
C LEU A 69 9.06 -9.53 -3.52
N ALA A 70 8.77 -10.82 -3.31
CA ALA A 70 9.72 -11.90 -3.52
C ALA A 70 10.12 -12.01 -5.00
N ALA A 71 9.17 -11.84 -5.93
CA ALA A 71 9.44 -11.85 -7.37
C ALA A 71 10.33 -10.68 -7.83
N HIS A 72 10.24 -9.51 -7.16
CA HIS A 72 11.08 -8.34 -7.43
C HIS A 72 12.41 -8.35 -6.65
N GLY A 73 12.81 -9.51 -6.09
CA GLY A 73 14.09 -9.66 -5.39
C GLY A 73 14.14 -9.06 -3.99
N VAL A 74 12.99 -8.71 -3.41
CA VAL A 74 12.91 -8.24 -2.03
C VAL A 74 12.55 -9.41 -1.14
N THR A 75 13.56 -10.19 -0.81
CA THR A 75 13.51 -11.13 0.30
C THR A 75 13.56 -10.34 1.60
N GLU A 76 12.53 -10.45 2.44
CA GLU A 76 12.63 -10.08 3.85
C GLU A 76 13.80 -10.90 4.43
N GLY A 77 14.93 -10.24 4.65
CA GLY A 77 16.09 -10.78 5.35
C GLY A 77 15.97 -10.52 6.84
#